data_AF-A0A7S0N3N3-F1
#
_entry.id   AF-A0A7S0N3N3-F1
#
_cell.length_a   1.000
_cell.length_b   1.000
_cell.length_c   1.000
_cell.angle_alpha   90.00
_cell.angle_beta   90.00
_cell.angle_gamma   90.00
#
_symmetry.space_group_name_H-M   'P 1'
#
loop_
_entity.id
_entity.type
_entity.pdbx_description
1 polymer ?
#
loop_
_entity_poly.entity_id
_entity_poly.type
_entity_poly.pdbx_seq_one_letter_code
_entity_poly.pdbx_strand_id
1 'polypeptide(L)'
;VNQPEAKPLLLHGWSKVVELGGYGHRIDYSLYADLHYRDGTQEWAHYAAFDPQKEGWQHTYGVIDRPKPILGVSVVLLFRYRGGIVVFDDIELVELERGICNLPPESVSASG
;
A
#
# COMPACT_ATOMS: atom_id res chain seq x y z
N VAL A 1 5.05 -6.35 -9.87
CA VAL A 1 6.31 -6.97 -9.39
C VAL A 1 6.41 -8.41 -9.90
N ASN A 2 7.63 -8.92 -10.07
CA ASN A 2 7.93 -10.34 -10.35
C ASN A 2 9.40 -10.57 -9.94
N GLN A 3 9.60 -10.89 -8.67
CA GLN A 3 10.92 -10.92 -8.05
C GLN A 3 11.71 -12.16 -8.46
N PRO A 4 12.95 -12.03 -8.96
CA PRO A 4 13.85 -13.17 -9.12
C PRO A 4 14.41 -13.66 -7.78
N GLU A 5 14.53 -12.76 -6.80
CA GLU A 5 15.01 -13.00 -5.44
C GLU A 5 14.23 -12.14 -4.44
N ALA A 6 14.19 -12.56 -3.17
CA ALA A 6 13.41 -11.86 -2.15
C ALA A 6 13.95 -10.44 -1.88
N LYS A 7 13.10 -9.44 -2.14
CA LYS A 7 13.34 -8.02 -1.86
C LYS A 7 12.14 -7.40 -1.14
N PRO A 8 12.35 -6.44 -0.22
CA PRO A 8 11.25 -5.74 0.42
C PRO A 8 10.44 -4.94 -0.61
N LEU A 9 9.15 -4.82 -0.39
CA LEU A 9 8.27 -3.94 -1.15
C LEU A 9 7.76 -2.82 -0.25
N LEU A 10 7.68 -1.60 -0.77
CA LEU A 10 6.97 -0.48 -0.17
C LEU A 10 5.63 -0.29 -0.90
N LEU A 11 4.53 -0.46 -0.19
CA LEU A 11 3.20 -0.04 -0.66
C LEU A 11 2.87 1.30 -0.01
N HIS A 12 2.58 2.31 -0.81
CA HIS A 12 2.17 3.60 -0.29
C HIS A 12 1.22 4.34 -1.22
N GLY A 13 0.66 5.42 -0.73
CA GLY A 13 -0.10 6.34 -1.54
C GLY A 13 -0.97 7.27 -0.73
N TRP A 14 -1.80 8.01 -1.44
CA TRP A 14 -2.61 9.07 -0.87
C TRP A 14 -4.09 8.71 -0.89
N SER A 15 -4.80 9.24 0.09
CA SER A 15 -6.24 9.22 0.10
C SER A 15 -6.81 10.42 0.83
N LYS A 16 -8.07 10.75 0.56
CA LYS A 16 -8.82 11.80 1.24
C LYS A 16 -10.26 11.37 1.42
N VAL A 17 -10.80 11.68 2.60
CA VAL A 17 -12.23 11.55 2.87
C VAL A 17 -12.96 12.75 2.26
N VAL A 18 -13.92 12.48 1.38
CA VAL A 18 -14.83 13.48 0.80
C VAL A 18 -16.10 13.58 1.64
N GLU A 19 -16.62 12.42 2.05
CA GLU A 19 -17.79 12.31 2.92
C GLU A 19 -17.58 11.12 3.85
N LEU A 20 -17.82 11.30 5.15
CA LEU A 20 -17.71 10.23 6.13
C LEU A 20 -19.08 9.84 6.66
N GLY A 21 -19.39 8.55 6.65
CA GLY A 21 -20.60 7.99 7.25
C GLY A 21 -20.31 6.79 8.14
N GLY A 22 -20.91 6.79 9.33
CA GLY A 22 -20.88 5.64 10.25
C GLY A 22 -19.52 5.35 10.89
N TYR A 23 -19.44 4.21 11.57
CA TYR A 23 -18.25 3.74 12.27
C TYR A 23 -17.74 2.45 11.62
N GLY A 24 -16.42 2.29 11.57
CA GLY A 24 -15.76 1.08 11.10
C GLY A 24 -14.34 0.98 11.64
N HIS A 25 -13.66 -0.14 11.40
CA HIS A 25 -12.28 -0.32 11.84
C HIS A 25 -11.31 0.39 10.88
N ARG A 26 -10.13 0.78 11.37
CA ARG A 26 -9.09 1.41 10.53
C ARG A 26 -8.75 0.57 9.30
N ILE A 27 -8.70 -0.75 9.48
CA ILE A 27 -8.40 -1.69 8.40
C ILE A 27 -9.39 -1.58 7.23
N ASP A 28 -10.62 -1.14 7.48
CA ASP A 28 -11.65 -1.03 6.45
C ASP A 28 -11.50 0.19 5.54
N TYR A 29 -10.51 1.06 5.81
CA TYR A 29 -10.09 2.16 4.95
C TYR A 29 -8.57 2.12 4.77
N SER A 30 -8.09 1.33 3.81
CA SER A 30 -6.67 0.96 3.69
C SER A 30 -6.26 0.64 2.26
N LEU A 31 -4.96 0.66 2.00
CA LEU A 31 -4.33 -0.07 0.90
C LEU A 31 -4.09 -1.50 1.36
N TYR A 32 -4.47 -2.48 0.55
CA TYR A 32 -4.23 -3.90 0.79
C TYR A 32 -3.25 -4.47 -0.23
N ALA A 33 -2.45 -5.44 0.20
CA ALA A 33 -1.56 -6.22 -0.65
C ALA A 33 -1.74 -7.71 -0.37
N ASP A 34 -2.12 -8.44 -1.41
CA ASP A 34 -2.25 -9.88 -1.41
C ASP A 34 -1.11 -10.49 -2.23
N LEU A 35 -0.30 -11.34 -1.61
CA LEU A 35 0.98 -11.82 -2.14
C LEU A 35 0.83 -13.21 -2.75
N HIS A 36 1.40 -13.37 -3.94
CA HIS A 36 1.58 -14.67 -4.58
C HIS A 36 3.07 -14.95 -4.69
N TYR A 37 3.55 -16.02 -4.05
CA TYR A 37 4.95 -16.40 -4.05
C TYR A 37 5.30 -17.30 -5.24
N ARG A 38 6.58 -17.31 -5.63
CA ARG A 38 7.06 -18.17 -6.73
C ARG A 38 6.95 -19.67 -6.44
N ASP A 39 6.90 -20.07 -5.17
CA ASP A 39 6.70 -21.46 -4.76
C ASP A 39 5.23 -21.91 -4.82
N GLY A 40 4.32 -21.03 -5.28
CA GLY A 40 2.88 -21.31 -5.38
C GLY A 40 2.09 -21.01 -4.10
N THR A 41 2.76 -20.66 -2.99
CA THR A 41 2.08 -20.25 -1.75
C THR A 41 1.58 -18.81 -1.81
N GLN A 42 0.68 -18.46 -0.90
CA GLN A 42 0.03 -17.15 -0.84
C GLN A 42 0.02 -16.60 0.58
N GLU A 43 0.02 -15.29 0.72
CA GLU A 43 -0.19 -14.57 1.98
C GLU A 43 -1.14 -13.40 1.73
N TRP A 44 -2.12 -13.24 2.60
CA TRP A 44 -3.26 -12.35 2.36
C TRP A 44 -3.30 -11.22 3.38
N ALA A 45 -3.92 -10.11 2.98
CA ALA A 45 -4.30 -9.02 3.86
C ALA A 45 -3.13 -8.30 4.57
N HIS A 46 -2.01 -8.07 3.88
CA HIS A 46 -1.13 -6.97 4.28
C HIS A 46 -1.83 -5.65 4.02
N TYR A 47 -1.70 -4.68 4.93
CA TYR A 47 -2.38 -3.41 4.74
C TYR A 47 -1.61 -2.22 5.32
N ALA A 48 -1.87 -1.05 4.73
CA ALA A 48 -1.52 0.26 5.25
C ALA A 48 -2.80 1.08 5.36
N ALA A 49 -3.20 1.39 6.60
CA ALA A 49 -4.49 2.02 6.88
C ALA A 49 -4.41 3.55 6.81
N PHE A 50 -5.50 4.18 6.41
CA PHE A 50 -5.73 5.62 6.50
C PHE A 50 -6.50 5.96 7.78
N ASP A 51 -6.45 7.24 8.17
CA ASP A 51 -7.20 7.76 9.31
C ASP A 51 -8.51 8.42 8.82
N PRO A 52 -9.69 7.83 9.08
CA PRO A 52 -10.94 8.40 8.62
C PRO A 52 -11.30 9.75 9.27
N GLN A 53 -10.69 10.10 10.39
CA GLN A 53 -10.93 11.37 11.07
C GLN A 53 -9.97 12.48 10.60
N LYS A 54 -8.94 12.12 9.82
CA LYS A 54 -8.00 13.09 9.28
C LYS A 54 -8.62 13.85 8.11
N GLU A 55 -8.68 15.16 8.24
CA GLU A 55 -9.13 16.05 7.19
C GLU A 55 -8.08 16.17 6.07
N GLY A 56 -8.56 16.40 4.85
CA GLY A 56 -7.71 16.63 3.69
C GLY A 56 -6.95 15.39 3.20
N TRP A 57 -5.96 15.63 2.34
CA TRP A 57 -5.11 14.58 1.81
C TRP A 57 -4.19 14.02 2.88
N GLN A 58 -4.09 12.70 2.91
CA GLN A 58 -3.24 11.96 3.82
C GLN A 58 -2.51 10.86 3.09
N HIS A 59 -1.28 10.61 3.53
CA HIS A 59 -0.43 9.56 3.03
C HIS A 59 -0.36 8.41 4.03
N THR A 60 -0.28 7.18 3.52
CA THR A 60 0.02 5.98 4.31
C THR A 60 1.05 5.14 3.58
N TYR A 61 1.78 4.31 4.33
CA TYR A 61 2.74 3.37 3.77
C TYR A 61 2.86 2.11 4.61
N GLY A 62 3.30 1.02 3.98
CA GLY A 62 3.63 -0.24 4.63
C GLY A 62 4.77 -0.94 3.90
N VAL A 63 5.71 -1.50 4.67
CA VAL A 63 6.81 -2.30 4.14
C VAL A 63 6.46 -3.78 4.28
N ILE A 64 6.57 -4.49 3.16
CA ILE A 64 6.38 -5.94 3.06
C ILE A 64 7.75 -6.56 2.87
N ASP A 65 8.37 -6.99 3.97
CA ASP A 65 9.65 -7.68 3.96
C ASP A 65 9.41 -9.18 4.22
N ARG A 66 9.65 -9.99 3.19
CA ARG A 66 9.36 -11.43 3.20
C ARG A 66 10.57 -12.21 2.69
N PRO A 67 10.90 -13.35 3.30
CA PRO A 67 12.07 -14.15 2.91
C PRO A 67 11.88 -14.90 1.59
N LYS A 68 10.65 -14.96 1.06
CA LYS A 68 10.31 -15.65 -0.20
C LYS A 68 10.16 -14.63 -1.35
N PRO A 69 10.65 -14.93 -2.56
CA PRO A 69 10.45 -14.07 -3.72
C PRO A 69 8.97 -14.04 -4.15
N ILE A 70 8.46 -12.84 -4.34
CA ILE A 70 7.06 -12.57 -4.72
C ILE A 70 6.91 -12.61 -6.25
N LEU A 71 6.05 -13.49 -6.75
CA LEU A 71 5.71 -13.59 -8.17
C LEU A 71 4.78 -12.46 -8.62
N GLY A 72 3.87 -12.04 -7.75
CA GLY A 72 2.89 -11.01 -8.04
C GLY A 72 2.20 -10.52 -6.77
N VAL A 73 1.63 -9.33 -6.86
CA VAL A 73 0.86 -8.71 -5.79
C VAL A 73 -0.43 -8.16 -6.37
N SER A 74 -1.55 -8.47 -5.73
CA SER A 74 -2.82 -7.78 -5.99
C SER A 74 -2.94 -6.64 -4.99
N VAL A 75 -3.01 -5.40 -5.50
CA VAL A 75 -3.23 -4.21 -4.67
C VAL A 75 -4.72 -3.85 -4.70
N VAL A 76 -5.31 -3.71 -3.52
CA VAL A 76 -6.74 -3.38 -3.37
C VAL A 76 -6.90 -2.09 -2.57
N LEU A 77 -7.62 -1.13 -3.14
CA LEU A 77 -7.99 0.13 -2.48
C LEU A 77 -9.31 -0.10 -1.74
N LEU A 78 -9.22 -0.24 -0.42
CA LEU A 78 -10.34 -0.72 0.38
C LEU A 78 -11.01 0.43 1.11
N PHE A 79 -12.32 0.56 0.91
CA PHE A 79 -13.23 1.35 1.73
C PHE A 79 -14.52 0.57 1.93
N ARG A 80 -14.72 -0.03 3.12
CA ARG A 80 -15.82 -0.97 3.38
C ARG A 80 -16.40 -0.85 4.78
N TYR A 81 -17.57 -1.46 5.00
CA TYR A 81 -18.26 -1.52 6.29
C TYR A 81 -18.52 -0.17 6.98
N ARG A 82 -18.43 0.92 6.22
CA ARG A 82 -18.75 2.29 6.59
C ARG A 82 -19.34 3.02 5.38
N GLY A 83 -20.14 4.03 5.63
CA GLY A 83 -20.71 4.88 4.57
C GLY A 83 -19.76 6.01 4.18
N GLY A 84 -20.06 6.65 3.05
CA GLY A 84 -19.35 7.84 2.60
C GLY A 84 -18.57 7.64 1.30
N ILE A 85 -17.73 8.60 0.99
CA ILE A 85 -16.95 8.69 -0.25
C ILE A 85 -15.52 9.04 0.12
N VAL A 86 -14.59 8.24 -0.41
CA VAL A 86 -13.15 8.51 -0.35
C VAL A 86 -12.58 8.52 -1.76
N VAL A 87 -11.51 9.27 -1.95
CA VAL A 87 -10.71 9.26 -3.18
C VAL A 87 -9.31 8.79 -2.85
N PHE A 88 -8.70 8.05 -3.77
CA PHE A 88 -7.33 7.58 -3.68
C PHE A 88 -6.52 8.19 -4.82
N ASP A 89 -5.24 8.44 -4.60
CA ASP A 89 -4.34 8.99 -5.60
C ASP A 89 -2.89 8.55 -5.35
N ASP A 90 -2.06 8.60 -6.39
CA ASP A 90 -0.62 8.27 -6.33
C ASP A 90 -0.30 6.98 -5.55
N ILE A 91 -1.00 5.90 -5.93
CA ILE A 91 -0.81 4.57 -5.34
C ILE A 91 0.35 3.86 -6.04
N GLU A 92 1.37 3.51 -5.26
CA GLU A 92 2.58 2.88 -5.78
C GLU A 92 2.98 1.64 -4.97
N LEU A 93 3.51 0.66 -5.69
CA LEU A 93 4.16 -0.51 -5.11
C LEU A 93 5.60 -0.55 -5.64
N VAL A 94 6.55 -0.20 -4.78
CA VAL A 94 7.95 -0.02 -5.13
C VAL A 94 8.76 -1.19 -4.58
N GLU A 95 9.62 -1.78 -5.41
CA GLU A 95 10.63 -2.72 -4.95
C GLU A 95 11.81 -1.95 -4.35
N LEU A 96 12.14 -2.26 -3.10
CA LEU A 96 13.27 -1.64 -2.41
C LEU A 96 14.51 -2.50 -2.61
N GLU A 97 15.63 -1.86 -2.94
CA GLU A 97 16.94 -2.49 -2.77
C GLU A 97 17.22 -2.72 -1.28
N ARG A 98 17.93 -3.80 -0.94
CA ARG A 98 18.30 -4.06 0.45
C ARG A 98 19.19 -2.92 0.97
N GLY A 99 18.81 -2.30 2.10
CA GLY A 99 19.60 -1.26 2.78
C GLY A 99 19.05 0.17 2.67
N ILE A 100 17.86 0.39 2.10
CA ILE A 100 17.27 1.73 1.98
C ILE A 100 16.59 2.15 3.29
N CYS A 101 17.38 2.61 4.26
CA CYS A 101 16.86 3.38 5.41
C CYS A 101 16.80 4.90 5.13
N ASN A 102 17.28 5.38 3.97
CA ASN A 102 17.34 6.81 3.64
C ASN A 102 16.94 7.06 2.17
N LEU A 103 15.64 7.15 1.86
CA LEU A 103 15.21 7.85 0.64
C LEU A 103 15.22 9.35 0.93
N PRO A 104 16.09 10.16 0.30
CA PRO A 104 15.87 11.61 0.26
C PRO A 104 14.62 11.91 -0.60
N PRO A 105 13.90 12.99 -0.31
CA PRO A 105 12.57 13.28 -0.87
C PRO A 105 12.48 13.54 -2.39
N GLU A 106 13.55 13.37 -3.17
CA GLU A 106 13.64 13.84 -4.57
C GLU A 106 13.91 12.77 -5.63
N SER A 107 13.51 11.51 -5.45
CA SER A 107 13.57 10.53 -6.56
C SER A 107 12.36 10.57 -7.50
N VAL A 108 11.75 11.76 -7.69
CA VAL A 108 10.85 12.04 -8.82
C VAL A 108 11.53 13.08 -9.70
N SER A 109 12.37 12.64 -10.64
CA SER A 109 12.64 13.32 -11.93
C SER A 109 13.72 12.54 -12.70
N ALA A 110 13.28 11.73 -13.67
CA ALA A 110 14.06 11.45 -14.88
C ALA A 110 13.20 10.71 -15.91
N SER A 111 12.35 11.43 -16.63
CA SER A 111 12.08 11.21 -18.06
C SER A 111 11.16 12.30 -18.59
N GLY A 112 11.68 13.11 -19.52
CA GLY A 112 10.95 14.18 -20.23
C GLY A 112 11.83 15.36 -20.55
#